data_AF-A0AA37LVS9-F1
#
_entry.id   AF-A0AA37LVS9-F1
#
_cell.length_a   1.000
_cell.length_b   1.000
_cell.length_c   1.000
_cell.angle_alpha   90.00
_cell.angle_beta   90.00
_cell.angle_gamma   90.00
#
_symmetry.space_group_name_H-M   'P 1'
#
loop_
_entity.id
_entity.type
_entity.pdbx_description
1 polymer ?
#
loop_
_entity_poly.entity_id
_entity_poly.type
_entity_poly.pdbx_seq_one_letter_code
_entity_poly.pdbx_strand_id
1 'polypeptide(L)' 'MQQLVMDIRSIDREENRRRMRNGELYWAFTPDLIADRKRCKTACDKLNHAGDVSRRTLIGLWKE' A
#
# COMPACT_ATOMS: atom_id res chain seq x y z
N MET A 1 -8.83 -9.85 31.31
CA MET A 1 -8.96 -10.08 29.86
C MET A 1 -7.61 -9.83 29.23
N GLN A 2 -6.94 -10.88 28.78
CA GLN A 2 -5.58 -10.81 28.25
C GLN A 2 -5.52 -9.89 27.03
N GLN A 3 -4.68 -8.87 27.10
CA GLN A 3 -4.19 -8.16 25.92
C GLN A 3 -3.34 -9.15 25.12
N LEU A 4 -3.98 -9.87 24.20
CA LEU A 4 -3.30 -10.47 23.06
C LEU A 4 -2.93 -9.31 22.14
N VAL A 5 -1.86 -8.58 22.48
CA VAL A 5 -1.15 -7.78 21.49
C VAL A 5 -0.49 -8.81 20.59
N MET A 6 -1.23 -9.30 19.60
CA MET A 6 -0.70 -10.13 18.52
C MET A 6 0.51 -9.38 17.97
N ASP A 7 1.70 -9.96 18.10
CA ASP A 7 2.93 -9.37 17.58
C ASP A 7 2.71 -9.05 16.09
N ILE A 8 3.01 -7.82 15.68
CA ILE A 8 2.89 -7.40 14.29
C ILE A 8 3.71 -8.31 13.35
N ARG A 9 4.74 -8.98 13.89
CA ARG A 9 5.59 -9.94 13.18
C ARG A 9 4.89 -11.30 12.95
N SER A 10 3.85 -11.63 13.70
CA SER A 10 3.11 -12.90 13.59
C SER A 10 1.78 -12.79 12.86
N ILE A 11 1.46 -11.62 12.29
CA ILE A 11 0.25 -11.41 11.49
C ILE A 11 0.35 -12.20 10.18
N ASP A 12 -0.66 -13.04 9.93
CA ASP A 12 -0.90 -13.61 8.60
C ASP A 12 -1.27 -12.47 7.63
N ARG A 13 -0.36 -12.20 6.69
CA ARG A 13 -0.49 -11.09 5.74
C ARG A 13 -1.58 -11.33 4.71
N GLU A 14 -1.82 -12.58 4.32
CA GLU A 14 -2.81 -12.91 3.30
C GLU A 14 -4.22 -12.71 3.87
N GLU A 15 -4.47 -13.24 5.06
CA GLU A 15 -5.71 -13.03 5.79
C GLU A 15 -5.93 -11.55 6.12
N ASN A 16 -4.89 -10.83 6.56
CA ASN A 16 -4.98 -9.39 6.81
C ASN A 16 -5.40 -8.62 5.54
N ARG A 17 -4.89 -9.01 4.37
CA ARG A 17 -5.30 -8.43 3.07
C ARG A 17 -6.70 -8.81 2.66
N ARG A 18 -7.15 -10.04 2.96
CA ARG A 18 -8.54 -10.46 2.71
C ARG A 18 -9.50 -9.59 3.54
N ARG A 19 -9.22 -9.42 4.83
CA ARG A 19 -9.99 -8.55 5.74
C ARG A 19 -10.05 -7.11 5.24
N MET A 20 -8.91 -6.53 4.87
CA MET A 20 -8.83 -5.19 4.29
C MET A 20 -9.73 -5.05 3.05
N ARG A 21 -9.66 -6.00 2.11
CA ARG A 21 -10.47 -5.98 0.87
C ARG A 21 -11.96 -6.08 1.15
N ASN A 22 -12.35 -6.79 2.20
CA ASN A 22 -13.74 -6.98 2.59
C ASN A 22 -14.29 -5.87 3.50
N GLY A 23 -13.47 -4.89 3.89
CA GLY A 23 -13.86 -3.86 4.87
C GLY A 23 -13.97 -4.37 6.31
N GLU A 24 -13.37 -5.53 6.62
CA GLU A 24 -13.28 -6.07 7.97
C GLU A 24 -12.13 -5.38 8.74
N LEU A 25 -12.11 -5.50 10.07
CA LEU A 25 -11.01 -4.97 10.88
C LEU A 25 -9.69 -5.65 10.50
N TYR A 26 -8.70 -4.84 10.11
CA TYR A 26 -7.39 -5.28 9.66
C TYR A 26 -6.29 -4.39 10.25
N TRP A 27 -5.05 -4.89 10.23
CA TRP A 27 -3.88 -4.16 10.67
C TRP A 27 -3.31 -3.32 9.52
N ALA A 28 -3.46 -2.00 9.61
CA ALA A 28 -3.07 -1.08 8.53
C ALA A 28 -1.55 -0.85 8.40
N PHE A 29 -0.78 -1.09 9.46
CA PHE A 29 0.65 -0.78 9.54
C PHE A 29 1.56 -2.02 9.46
N THR A 30 1.15 -3.06 8.75
CA THR A 30 2.03 -4.19 8.45
C THR A 30 3.11 -3.79 7.43
N PRO A 31 4.31 -4.42 7.45
CA PRO A 31 5.41 -4.05 6.58
C PRO A 31 5.07 -4.06 5.08
N ASP A 32 4.23 -5.00 4.64
CA ASP A 32 3.80 -5.12 3.25
C ASP A 32 2.83 -4.01 2.82
N LEU A 33 1.88 -3.62 3.68
CA LEU A 33 0.97 -2.51 3.39
C LEU A 33 1.68 -1.14 3.46
N ILE A 34 2.71 -1.00 4.31
CA ILE A 34 3.59 0.18 4.32
C ILE A 34 4.37 0.26 3.00
N ALA A 35 4.94 -0.87 2.53
CA ALA A 35 5.66 -0.92 1.26
C ALA A 35 4.76 -0.53 0.08
N ASP A 36 3.54 -1.07 0.03
CA ASP A 36 2.54 -0.72 -0.99
C ASP A 36 2.21 0.78 -0.97
N ARG A 37 1.95 1.37 0.20
CA ARG A 37 1.71 2.82 0.32
C ARG A 37 2.88 3.65 -0.16
N LYS A 38 4.12 3.24 0.16
CA LYS A 38 5.32 3.94 -0.29
C LYS A 38 5.43 3.90 -1.82
N ARG A 39 5.17 2.74 -2.44
CA ARG A 39 5.15 2.59 -3.90
C ARG A 39 4.09 3.49 -4.53
N CYS A 40 2.86 3.46 -4.04
CA CYS A 40 1.78 4.32 -4.51
C CYS A 40 2.13 5.81 -4.37
N LYS A 41 2.71 6.21 -3.24
CA LYS A 41 3.16 7.59 -3.02
C LYS A 41 4.19 8.01 -4.07
N THR A 42 5.22 7.19 -4.31
CA THR A 42 6.24 7.50 -5.32
C THR A 42 5.63 7.66 -6.72
N ALA A 43 4.70 6.79 -7.11
CA ALA A 43 4.03 6.90 -8.41
C ALA A 43 3.17 8.18 -8.51
N CYS A 44 2.40 8.50 -7.47
CA CYS A 44 1.63 9.73 -7.40
C CYS A 44 2.53 10.97 -7.46
N ASP A 45 3.64 10.97 -6.71
CA ASP A 45 4.60 12.08 -6.73
C ASP A 45 5.18 12.26 -8.13
N LYS A 46 5.58 11.19 -8.82
CA LYS A 46 6.10 11.25 -10.21
C LYS A 46 5.07 11.79 -11.18
N LEU A 47 3.83 11.32 -11.09
CA LEU A 47 2.73 11.81 -11.92
C LEU A 47 2.47 13.30 -11.70
N ASN A 48 2.40 13.73 -10.44
CA ASN A 48 2.11 15.11 -10.07
C ASN A 48 3.22 16.09 -10.46
N HIS A 49 4.48 15.63 -10.52
CA HIS A 49 5.64 16.45 -10.85
C HIS A 49 6.14 16.27 -12.29
N ALA A 50 5.39 15.57 -13.16
CA ALA A 50 5.84 15.21 -14.50
C ALA A 50 6.05 16.41 -15.44
N GLY A 51 5.41 17.55 -15.18
CA GLY A 51 5.46 18.73 -16.05
C GLY A 51 4.78 18.50 -17.40
N ASP A 52 5.29 19.17 -18.44
CA ASP A 52 4.79 18.99 -19.81
C ASP A 52 5.53 17.84 -20.50
N VAL A 53 4.93 16.65 -20.41
CA VAL A 53 5.41 15.43 -21.05
C VAL A 53 4.33 14.86 -21.95
N SER A 54 4.73 14.08 -22.96
CA SER A 54 3.78 13.43 -23.86
C SER A 54 2.78 12.56 -23.09
N ARG A 55 1.55 12.45 -23.60
CA ARG A 55 0.52 11.57 -23.04
C ARG A 55 0.99 10.12 -22.89
N ARG A 56 1.81 9.63 -23.83
CA ARG A 56 2.40 8.28 -23.77
C ARG A 56 3.35 8.13 -22.57
N THR A 57 4.13 9.16 -22.28
CA THR A 57 5.01 9.20 -21.11
C THR A 57 4.20 9.20 -19.82
N LEU A 58 3.15 10.03 -19.71
CA LEU A 58 2.28 10.09 -18.52
C LEU A 58 1.66 8.72 -18.19
N ILE A 59 1.14 8.00 -19.20
CA ILE A 59 0.57 6.66 -19.02
C ILE A 59 1.65 5.63 -18.64
N GLY A 60 2.93 5.90 -18.87
CA GLY A 60 4.02 5.03 -18.44
C GLY A 60 4.40 5.18 -16.97
N LEU A 61 4.11 6.33 -16.33
CA LEU A 61 4.64 6.68 -15.01
C LEU A 61 4.12 5.80 -13.86
N TRP A 62 3.02 5.08 -14.06
CA TRP A 62 2.47 4.17 -13.04
C TRP A 62 3.13 2.78 -13.02
N LYS A 63 3.88 2.40 -14.06
CA LYS A 63 4.40 1.04 -14.27
C LYS A 63 5.61 0.64 -13.40
N GLU A 64 5.83 1.33 -12.29
CA GLU A 64 6.90 1.00 -11.33
C GLU A 64 6.56 -0.20 -10.45
#